data_AF-A0A0F8ZHY5-F1
#
_entry.id   AF-A0A0F8ZHY5-F1
#
_cell.length_a   1.000
_cell.length_b   1.000
_cell.length_c   1.000
_cell.angle_alpha   90.00
_cell.angle_beta   90.00
_cell.angle_gamma   90.00
#
_symmetry.space_group_name_H-M   'P 1'
#
loop_
_entity.id
_entity.type
_entity.pdbx_description
1 polymer ?
#
loop_
_entity_poly.entity_id
_entity_poly.type
_entity_poly.pdbx_seq_one_letter_code
_entity_poly.pdbx_strand_id
1 'polypeptide(L)'
;TIALATASGSPTVFSLDFNYGCSKYEDFGNQAFTINVLEVVGLAGANDTGFNLRLFRHSAVGWTYAASGFVPGGTVLADMNFDYSTEQDLVNGESFAYKRVNLNTDISGDDSEGLVLEITTSANKAIEIMDMHFTVHTAPNFSYMATTKQHLVFMKHGSNWLEL
;
A
#
# COMPACT_ATOMS: atom_id res chain seq x y z
N THR A 1 6.84 12.78 -23.56
CA THR A 1 6.84 11.49 -24.28
C THR A 1 8.17 10.83 -24.07
N ILE A 2 8.20 9.66 -23.42
CA ILE A 2 9.40 8.81 -23.38
C ILE A 2 9.28 7.85 -24.58
N ALA A 3 10.32 7.73 -25.37
CA ALA A 3 10.37 6.83 -26.52
C ALA A 3 11.57 5.89 -26.38
N LEU A 4 11.36 4.61 -26.69
CA LEU A 4 12.46 3.66 -26.82
C LEU A 4 13.10 3.81 -28.19
N ALA A 5 14.43 3.86 -28.21
CA ALA A 5 15.21 3.76 -29.44
C ALA A 5 16.15 2.56 -29.34
N THR A 6 16.07 1.66 -30.31
CA THR A 6 17.00 0.54 -30.43
C THR A 6 18.27 1.03 -31.13
N ALA A 7 19.36 1.15 -30.40
CA ALA A 7 20.65 1.57 -30.97
C ALA A 7 21.30 0.49 -31.86
N SER A 8 21.05 -0.79 -31.58
CA SER A 8 21.48 -1.94 -32.38
C SER A 8 20.77 -3.24 -31.96
N GLY A 9 20.79 -4.25 -32.84
CA GLY A 9 20.23 -5.59 -32.58
C GLY A 9 18.70 -5.70 -32.77
N SER A 10 18.16 -6.89 -32.46
CA SER A 10 16.72 -7.20 -32.45
C SER A 10 16.29 -7.66 -31.06
N PRO A 11 16.33 -6.78 -30.04
CA PRO A 11 15.90 -7.13 -28.69
C PRO A 11 14.45 -7.61 -28.69
N THR A 12 14.21 -8.79 -28.14
CA THR A 12 12.87 -9.40 -27.99
C THR A 12 12.28 -9.16 -26.60
N VAL A 13 13.09 -8.67 -25.66
CA VAL A 13 12.70 -8.30 -24.30
C VAL A 13 13.26 -6.91 -24.01
N PHE A 14 12.38 -5.98 -23.68
CA PHE A 14 12.74 -4.65 -23.21
C PHE A 14 12.34 -4.57 -21.73
N SER A 15 13.30 -4.32 -20.85
CA SER A 15 13.04 -3.99 -19.44
C SER A 15 13.29 -2.50 -19.27
N LEU A 16 12.28 -1.78 -18.79
CA LEU A 16 12.39 -0.38 -18.39
C LEU A 16 11.81 -0.24 -16.99
N ASP A 17 12.59 0.33 -16.08
CA ASP A 17 12.13 0.69 -14.76
C ASP A 17 11.63 2.14 -14.81
N PHE A 18 10.31 2.32 -14.71
CA PHE A 18 9.70 3.63 -14.60
C PHE A 18 9.49 3.97 -13.12
N ASN A 19 9.97 5.14 -12.71
CA ASN A 19 9.68 5.69 -11.39
C ASN A 19 8.28 6.34 -11.43
N TYR A 20 7.27 5.61 -10.97
CA TYR A 20 5.87 6.04 -10.95
C TYR A 20 5.59 7.05 -9.81
N GLY A 21 6.21 8.22 -9.82
CA GLY A 21 6.00 9.21 -8.75
C GLY A 21 6.28 8.65 -7.35
N CYS A 22 5.65 9.19 -6.31
CA CYS A 22 5.82 8.72 -4.93
C CYS A 22 5.11 7.36 -4.69
N SER A 23 5.47 6.31 -5.43
CA SER A 23 5.01 4.96 -5.15
C SER A 23 5.93 4.32 -4.11
N LYS A 24 5.37 3.93 -2.97
CA LYS A 24 6.05 3.10 -1.98
C LYS A 24 5.40 1.73 -1.98
N TYR A 25 6.16 0.74 -2.42
CA TYR A 25 5.86 -0.67 -2.15
C TYR A 25 6.25 -0.98 -0.70
N GLU A 26 5.38 -1.69 0.00
CA GLU A 26 5.63 -2.11 1.38
C GLU A 26 5.24 -3.59 1.54
N ASP A 27 6.23 -4.39 1.93
CA ASP A 27 6.14 -5.82 2.22
C ASP A 27 6.54 -6.15 3.68
N PHE A 28 6.75 -5.12 4.50
CA PHE A 28 7.15 -5.21 5.89
C PHE A 28 8.42 -6.03 6.12
N GLY A 29 9.39 -5.88 5.21
CA GLY A 29 10.68 -6.55 5.31
C GLY A 29 10.61 -8.00 4.83
N ASN A 30 9.80 -8.24 3.79
CA ASN A 30 9.61 -9.55 3.18
C ASN A 30 9.12 -10.61 4.20
N GLN A 31 8.05 -10.27 4.92
CA GLN A 31 7.41 -11.14 5.92
C GLN A 31 5.91 -11.22 5.66
N ALA A 32 5.27 -12.33 6.03
CA ALA A 32 3.81 -12.40 6.04
C ALA A 32 3.24 -11.49 7.14
N PHE A 33 2.18 -10.75 6.82
CA PHE A 33 1.52 -9.86 7.76
C PHE A 33 0.02 -9.74 7.51
N THR A 34 -0.73 -9.39 8.55
CA THR A 34 -2.15 -9.01 8.43
C THR A 34 -2.25 -7.50 8.58
N ILE A 35 -2.77 -6.80 7.58
CA ILE A 35 -3.09 -5.38 7.70
C ILE A 35 -4.41 -5.19 8.46
N ASN A 36 -4.41 -4.30 9.45
CA ASN A 36 -5.60 -3.98 10.24
C ASN A 36 -6.07 -2.52 10.06
N VAL A 37 -5.14 -1.56 10.05
CA VAL A 37 -5.46 -0.14 10.01
C VAL A 37 -4.61 0.60 8.99
N LEU A 38 -5.26 1.46 8.22
CA LEU A 38 -4.67 2.57 7.49
C LEU A 38 -5.06 3.87 8.20
N GLU A 39 -4.07 4.70 8.50
CA GLU A 39 -4.29 6.06 9.01
C GLU A 39 -3.44 7.03 8.19
N VAL A 40 -4.08 8.09 7.70
CA VAL A 40 -3.46 9.13 6.90
C VAL A 40 -3.86 10.47 7.49
N VAL A 41 -2.88 11.36 7.67
CA VAL A 41 -3.10 12.74 8.12
C VAL A 41 -2.24 13.67 7.28
N GLY A 42 -2.69 14.90 7.06
CA GLY A 42 -1.92 15.86 6.26
C GLY A 42 -2.45 17.28 6.30
N LEU A 43 -1.79 18.14 5.52
CA LEU A 43 -2.15 19.53 5.28
C LEU A 43 -2.35 19.73 3.77
N ALA A 44 -3.51 20.29 3.40
CA ALA A 44 -3.81 20.60 2.02
C ALA A 44 -3.09 21.88 1.56
N GLY A 45 -2.46 21.83 0.38
CA GLY A 45 -1.77 22.96 -0.25
C GLY A 45 -2.58 23.68 -1.33
N ALA A 46 -3.76 23.14 -1.68
CA ALA A 46 -4.72 23.72 -2.62
C ALA A 46 -6.14 23.16 -2.38
N ASN A 47 -7.15 23.82 -2.96
CA ASN A 47 -8.50 23.25 -3.03
C ASN A 47 -8.51 22.13 -4.08
N ASP A 48 -8.96 20.93 -3.73
CA ASP A 48 -9.01 19.79 -4.65
C ASP A 48 -10.23 18.91 -4.38
N THR A 49 -11.19 18.92 -5.31
CA THR A 49 -12.40 18.07 -5.24
C THR A 49 -12.21 16.73 -5.95
N GLY A 50 -11.04 16.50 -6.55
CA GLY A 50 -10.65 15.25 -7.19
C GLY A 50 -9.69 14.43 -6.34
N PHE A 51 -9.45 14.84 -5.09
CA PHE A 51 -8.61 14.10 -4.17
C PHE A 51 -9.23 12.73 -3.84
N ASN A 52 -8.40 11.69 -3.80
CA ASN A 52 -8.79 10.38 -3.25
C ASN A 52 -7.56 9.62 -2.74
N LEU A 53 -7.80 8.76 -1.75
CA LEU A 53 -6.85 7.79 -1.23
C LEU A 53 -7.43 6.39 -1.39
N ARG A 54 -6.70 5.52 -2.10
CA ARG A 54 -7.12 4.13 -2.32
C ARG A 54 -6.01 3.16 -1.94
N LEU A 55 -6.34 2.19 -1.09
CA LEU A 55 -5.43 1.14 -0.68
C LEU A 55 -5.72 -0.13 -1.47
N PHE A 56 -4.69 -0.73 -2.04
CA PHE A 56 -4.79 -1.98 -2.79
C PHE A 56 -3.92 -3.06 -2.15
N ARG A 57 -4.42 -4.29 -2.16
CA ARG A 57 -3.58 -5.49 -2.05
C ARG A 57 -2.85 -5.69 -3.37
N HIS A 58 -1.53 -5.62 -3.34
CA HIS A 58 -0.68 -5.98 -4.45
C HIS A 58 -0.44 -7.49 -4.50
N SER A 59 -0.30 -8.02 -5.71
CA SER A 59 0.04 -9.42 -5.99
C SER A 59 0.86 -9.48 -7.27
N ALA A 60 1.57 -10.58 -7.52
CA ALA A 60 2.36 -10.75 -8.75
C ALA A 60 1.51 -10.76 -10.04
N VAL A 61 0.20 -11.02 -9.93
CA VAL A 61 -0.74 -11.08 -11.06
C VAL A 61 -1.74 -9.92 -11.01
N GLY A 62 -2.34 -9.60 -12.16
CA GLY A 62 -3.42 -8.61 -12.28
C GLY A 62 -2.96 -7.19 -12.57
N TRP A 63 -1.68 -6.87 -12.31
CA TRP A 63 -1.11 -5.56 -12.59
C TRP A 63 -0.65 -5.47 -14.04
N THR A 64 -1.26 -4.58 -14.81
CA THR A 64 -0.94 -4.40 -16.22
C THR A 64 -0.19 -3.09 -16.40
N TYR A 65 0.97 -3.16 -17.06
CA TYR A 65 1.65 -1.95 -17.51
C TYR A 65 0.76 -1.20 -18.51
N ALA A 66 0.49 0.07 -18.22
CA ALA A 66 -0.21 0.96 -19.15
C ALA A 66 0.58 2.26 -19.32
N ALA A 67 1.00 2.53 -20.56
CA ALA A 67 1.74 3.74 -20.89
C ALA A 67 0.90 5.03 -20.71
N SER A 68 -0.43 4.90 -20.68
CA SER A 68 -1.36 6.01 -20.46
C SER A 68 -1.49 6.43 -18.99
N GLY A 69 -1.01 5.62 -18.05
CA GLY A 69 -1.11 5.90 -16.62
C GLY A 69 -1.24 4.64 -15.77
N PHE A 70 -1.38 4.83 -14.46
CA PHE A 70 -1.59 3.75 -13.51
C PHE A 70 -2.95 3.08 -13.74
N VAL A 71 -2.94 1.75 -13.90
CA VAL A 71 -4.16 0.92 -13.99
C VAL A 71 -4.11 -0.04 -12.81
N PRO A 72 -4.95 0.17 -11.77
CA PRO A 72 -4.92 -0.69 -10.60
C PRO A 72 -5.38 -2.10 -10.97
N GLY A 73 -4.52 -3.08 -10.70
CA GLY A 73 -4.80 -4.50 -10.94
C GLY A 73 -5.22 -5.27 -9.69
N GLY A 74 -5.02 -4.67 -8.51
CA GLY A 74 -5.22 -5.30 -7.21
C GLY A 74 -6.62 -5.16 -6.63
N THR A 75 -6.88 -5.88 -5.54
CA THR A 75 -8.14 -5.74 -4.77
C THR A 75 -8.10 -4.46 -3.95
N VAL A 76 -9.14 -3.63 -4.07
CA VAL A 76 -9.31 -2.43 -3.25
C VAL A 76 -9.65 -2.85 -1.81
N LEU A 77 -8.81 -2.46 -0.87
CA LEU A 77 -9.01 -2.68 0.56
C LEU A 77 -9.66 -1.46 1.25
N ALA A 78 -9.37 -0.25 0.75
CA ALA A 78 -9.88 1.00 1.29
C ALA A 78 -10.03 2.05 0.17
N ASP A 79 -11.07 2.87 0.24
CA ASP A 79 -11.32 3.99 -0.68
C ASP A 79 -11.97 5.12 0.11
N MET A 80 -11.24 6.23 0.25
CA MET A 80 -11.68 7.39 1.05
C MET A 80 -12.99 7.96 0.53
N ASN A 81 -13.15 8.08 -0.79
CA ASN A 81 -14.34 8.67 -1.39
C ASN A 81 -15.56 7.76 -1.23
N PHE A 82 -15.36 6.44 -1.20
CA PHE A 82 -16.43 5.51 -0.87
C PHE A 82 -16.82 5.61 0.61
N ASP A 83 -15.84 5.71 1.51
CA ASP A 83 -16.06 5.70 2.95
C ASP A 83 -16.67 7.01 3.47
N TYR A 84 -16.20 8.16 2.98
CA TYR A 84 -16.62 9.49 3.48
C TYR A 84 -17.69 10.15 2.61
N SER A 85 -17.80 9.78 1.32
CA SER A 85 -18.78 10.24 0.31
C SER A 85 -18.90 11.75 0.08
N THR A 86 -19.15 12.55 1.11
CA THR A 86 -19.34 14.01 1.06
C THR A 86 -18.17 14.80 1.65
N GLU A 87 -17.37 14.19 2.52
CA GLU A 87 -16.28 14.84 3.26
C GLU A 87 -14.91 14.46 2.71
N GLN A 88 -14.75 14.61 1.40
CA GLN A 88 -13.59 14.09 0.65
C GLN A 88 -12.74 15.18 -0.02
N ASP A 89 -13.22 16.41 -0.02
CA ASP A 89 -12.55 17.51 -0.72
C ASP A 89 -11.43 18.09 0.16
N LEU A 90 -10.29 18.40 -0.47
CA LEU A 90 -9.24 19.16 0.17
C LEU A 90 -9.57 20.66 0.11
N VAL A 91 -9.37 21.35 1.23
CA VAL A 91 -9.52 22.80 1.36
C VAL A 91 -8.15 23.40 1.63
N ASN A 92 -7.74 24.37 0.82
CA ASN A 92 -6.41 24.96 0.88
C ASN A 92 -6.08 25.50 2.28
N GLY A 93 -4.96 25.05 2.86
CA GLY A 93 -4.50 25.47 4.18
C GLY A 93 -5.13 24.72 5.36
N GLU A 94 -6.07 23.82 5.10
CA GLU A 94 -6.73 23.02 6.14
C GLU A 94 -6.11 21.63 6.28
N SER A 95 -6.18 21.07 7.48
CA SER A 95 -5.77 19.69 7.73
C SER A 95 -6.83 18.72 7.22
N PHE A 96 -6.37 17.55 6.75
CA PHE A 96 -7.23 16.44 6.37
C PHE A 96 -6.77 15.16 7.04
N ALA A 97 -7.69 14.20 7.18
CA ALA A 97 -7.41 12.90 7.76
C ALA A 97 -8.30 11.83 7.16
N TYR A 98 -7.76 10.63 6.96
CA TYR A 98 -8.50 9.44 6.57
C TYR A 98 -8.07 8.27 7.44
N LYS A 99 -9.05 7.54 7.97
CA LYS A 99 -8.78 6.34 8.78
C LYS A 99 -9.69 5.21 8.36
N ARG A 100 -9.08 4.07 8.03
CA ARG A 100 -9.77 2.81 7.79
C ARG A 100 -9.29 1.77 8.78
N VAL A 101 -10.23 1.21 9.54
CA VAL A 101 -10.00 0.11 10.48
C VAL A 101 -10.67 -1.17 9.99
N ASN A 102 -10.40 -2.28 10.68
CA ASN A 102 -11.01 -3.59 10.40
C ASN A 102 -10.74 -4.09 8.98
N LEU A 103 -9.55 -3.82 8.44
CA LEU A 103 -9.14 -4.33 7.13
C LEU A 103 -8.99 -5.85 7.13
N ASN A 104 -8.47 -6.42 8.23
CA ASN A 104 -8.36 -7.86 8.50
C ASN A 104 -7.97 -8.70 7.28
N THR A 105 -6.98 -8.22 6.52
CA THR A 105 -6.55 -8.85 5.26
C THR A 105 -5.14 -9.38 5.42
N ASP A 106 -4.99 -10.68 5.20
CA ASP A 106 -3.68 -11.33 5.18
C ASP A 106 -2.95 -11.02 3.86
N ILE A 107 -1.68 -10.67 3.98
CA ILE A 107 -0.77 -10.32 2.89
C ILE A 107 0.45 -11.24 3.00
N SER A 108 0.72 -12.00 1.94
CA SER A 108 1.92 -12.81 1.82
C SER A 108 3.11 -11.96 1.38
N GLY A 109 3.56 -11.06 2.25
CA GLY A 109 4.69 -10.15 1.98
C GLY A 109 6.00 -10.88 1.65
N ASP A 110 6.10 -12.14 2.03
CA ASP A 110 7.20 -13.05 1.71
C ASP A 110 7.03 -13.82 0.39
N ASP A 111 5.85 -13.77 -0.24
CA ASP A 111 5.50 -14.50 -1.46
C ASP A 111 4.91 -13.58 -2.54
N SER A 112 5.57 -12.43 -2.75
CA SER A 112 5.28 -11.45 -3.82
C SER A 112 3.96 -10.67 -3.69
N GLU A 113 3.40 -10.58 -2.49
CA GLU A 113 2.31 -9.67 -2.18
C GLU A 113 2.78 -8.46 -1.39
N GLY A 114 1.96 -7.42 -1.35
CA GLY A 114 2.27 -6.22 -0.58
C GLY A 114 1.11 -5.25 -0.57
N LEU A 115 1.39 -4.01 -0.15
CA LEU A 115 0.43 -2.93 -0.19
C LEU A 115 0.85 -1.84 -1.16
N VAL A 116 -0.15 -1.26 -1.82
CA VAL A 116 0.00 -0.05 -2.64
C VAL A 116 -1.05 0.95 -2.19
N LEU A 117 -0.61 2.13 -1.73
CA LEU A 117 -1.51 3.26 -1.54
C LEU A 117 -1.42 4.17 -2.76
N GLU A 118 -2.54 4.36 -3.45
CA GLU A 118 -2.69 5.33 -4.50
C GLU A 118 -3.22 6.64 -3.93
N ILE A 119 -2.59 7.74 -4.34
CA ILE A 119 -3.00 9.10 -4.02
C ILE A 119 -3.36 9.78 -5.34
N THR A 120 -4.64 10.12 -5.52
CA THR A 120 -5.11 10.86 -6.69
C THR A 120 -5.32 12.31 -6.31
N THR A 121 -4.82 13.24 -7.12
CA THR A 121 -5.02 14.69 -6.97
C THR A 121 -5.39 15.28 -8.32
N SER A 122 -6.31 16.23 -8.37
CA SER A 122 -6.68 16.97 -9.59
C SER A 122 -6.14 18.40 -9.61
N ALA A 123 -5.71 18.93 -8.46
CA ALA A 123 -5.11 20.24 -8.34
C ALA A 123 -3.59 20.17 -8.21
N ASN A 124 -2.90 21.15 -8.80
CA ASN A 124 -1.47 21.33 -8.56
C ASN A 124 -1.24 21.68 -7.08
N LYS A 125 -0.29 20.99 -6.44
CA LYS A 125 0.06 21.22 -5.03
C LYS A 125 -1.12 20.96 -4.07
N ALA A 126 -1.98 19.98 -4.39
CA ALA A 126 -3.11 19.61 -3.53
C ALA A 126 -2.68 19.26 -2.09
N ILE A 127 -1.50 18.67 -1.91
CA ILE A 127 -0.97 18.23 -0.61
C ILE A 127 0.35 18.97 -0.32
N GLU A 128 0.47 19.58 0.85
CA GLU A 128 1.72 20.20 1.33
C GLU A 128 2.59 19.18 2.06
N ILE A 129 1.98 18.43 2.98
CA ILE A 129 2.60 17.36 3.76
C ILE A 129 1.54 16.30 4.06
N MET A 130 1.96 15.05 4.09
CA MET A 130 1.12 13.93 4.46
C MET A 130 1.96 12.84 5.11
N ASP A 131 1.44 12.32 6.22
CA ASP A 131 1.99 11.17 6.93
C ASP A 131 1.02 10.01 6.82
N MET A 132 1.56 8.81 6.62
CA MET A 132 0.80 7.59 6.42
C MET A 132 1.32 6.52 7.35
N HIS A 133 0.40 5.87 8.05
CA HIS A 133 0.69 4.81 8.99
C HIS A 133 -0.13 3.57 8.63
N PHE A 134 0.59 2.45 8.53
CA PHE A 134 0.00 1.13 8.47
C PHE A 134 0.16 0.46 9.82
N THR A 135 -0.93 -0.06 10.38
CA THR A 135 -0.86 -0.97 11.51
C THR A 135 -1.03 -2.39 11.00
N VAL A 136 -0.02 -3.21 11.24
CA VAL A 136 0.01 -4.61 10.84
C VAL A 136 0.31 -5.51 12.03
N HIS A 137 -0.13 -6.75 11.92
CA HIS A 137 0.34 -7.85 12.75
C HIS A 137 1.28 -8.70 11.93
N THR A 138 2.52 -8.88 12.38
CA THR A 138 3.49 -9.78 11.74
C THR A 138 3.63 -11.04 12.57
N ALA A 139 3.85 -12.18 11.92
CA ALA A 139 4.31 -13.39 12.59
C ALA A 139 5.85 -13.38 12.62
N PRO A 140 6.51 -13.48 13.80
CA PRO A 140 7.96 -13.46 13.85
C PRO A 140 8.54 -14.76 13.28
N ASN A 141 9.40 -14.66 12.26
CA ASN A 141 10.11 -15.81 11.67
C ASN A 141 10.91 -16.64 12.70
N PHE A 142 11.31 -16.02 13.82
CA PHE A 142 11.99 -16.68 14.92
C PHE A 142 11.54 -16.10 16.26
N SER A 143 11.20 -16.96 17.21
CA SER A 143 11.07 -16.60 18.63
C SER A 143 12.37 -16.86 19.36
N TYR A 144 13.15 -15.82 19.67
CA TYR A 144 14.41 -15.97 20.38
C TYR A 144 14.20 -16.02 21.90
N MET A 145 14.47 -17.18 22.50
CA MET A 145 14.44 -17.36 23.95
C MET A 145 15.86 -17.29 24.52
N ALA A 146 16.29 -16.08 24.89
CA ALA A 146 17.65 -15.80 25.33
C ALA A 146 18.06 -16.52 26.63
N THR A 147 17.09 -16.99 27.42
CA THR A 147 17.32 -17.68 28.69
C THR A 147 16.24 -18.73 28.98
N THR A 148 16.56 -19.71 29.83
CA THR A 148 15.73 -20.88 30.18
C THR A 148 14.45 -20.59 30.97
N LYS A 149 14.03 -19.32 31.10
CA LYS A 149 12.84 -18.91 31.88
C LYS A 149 11.66 -18.40 31.04
N GLN A 150 11.80 -18.31 29.72
CA GLN A 150 10.67 -17.96 28.86
C GLN A 150 9.94 -19.25 28.47
N HIS A 151 8.61 -19.21 28.33
CA HIS A 151 7.81 -20.30 27.80
C HIS A 151 7.03 -19.74 26.63
N LEU A 152 7.17 -20.32 25.44
CA LEU A 152 6.34 -19.97 24.28
C LEU A 152 5.09 -20.85 24.31
N VAL A 153 3.92 -20.23 24.28
CA VAL A 153 2.64 -20.94 24.31
C VAL A 153 2.12 -21.04 22.89
N PHE A 154 2.27 -22.21 22.28
CA PHE A 154 1.64 -22.50 20.99
C PHE A 154 0.17 -22.85 21.21
N MET A 155 -0.73 -22.10 20.61
CA MET A 155 -2.16 -22.42 20.63
C MET A 155 -2.57 -23.03 19.28
N LYS A 156 -3.14 -24.23 19.34
CA LYS A 156 -3.71 -24.89 18.15
C LYS A 156 -5.16 -24.46 17.99
N HIS A 157 -5.50 -23.87 16.85
CA HIS A 157 -6.89 -23.59 16.48
C HIS A 157 -7.22 -24.29 15.15
N GLY A 158 -8.01 -25.37 15.23
CA GLY A 158 -8.32 -26.22 14.07
C GLY A 158 -7.11 -27.05 13.59
N SER A 159 -6.91 -27.13 12.28
CA SER A 159 -5.83 -27.91 11.65
C SER A 159 -4.48 -27.20 11.64
N ASN A 160 -4.45 -25.89 11.94
CA ASN A 160 -3.26 -25.05 11.83
C ASN A 160 -2.73 -24.64 13.21
N TRP A 161 -1.42 -24.41 13.29
CA TRP A 161 -0.79 -23.79 14.45
C TRP A 161 -0.89 -22.27 14.31
N LEU A 162 -1.36 -21.59 15.35
CA LEU A 162 -1.29 -20.14 15.42
C LEU A 162 0.04 -19.79 16.12
N GLU A 163 0.95 -19.15 15.40
CA GLU A 163 2.13 -18.51 16.00
C GLU A 163 1.69 -17.13 16.47
N LEU A 164 1.54 -16.96 17.79
CA LEU A 164 1.35 -15.66 18.44
C LEU A 164 2.71 -15.04 18.76
#